data_AF-A0A2S2P2J6-F1
#
_entry.id   AF-A0A2S2P2J6-F1
#
_cell.length_a   1.000
_cell.length_b   1.000
_cell.length_c   1.000
_cell.angle_alpha   90.00
_cell.angle_beta   90.00
_cell.angle_gamma   90.00
#
_symmetry.space_group_name_H-M   'P 1'
#
loop_
_entity.id
_entity.type
_entity.pdbx_description
1 polymer ?
#
loop_
_entity_poly.entity_id
_entity_poly.type
_entity_poly.pdbx_seq_one_letter_code
_entity_poly.pdbx_strand_id
1 'polypeptide(L)'
;MSAQCEKVNSTSPAYEFGPKLKLLRSNDQVRELQTILRDKNTSRTDFKFYADRLIRLVIEESLNQLPFDTCMVMTPTGNYYKGTKYQRGNCGVSIVRSGEAMEQVRIS
;
A
#
# COMPACT_ATOMS: atom_id res chain seq x y z
N MET A 1 2.30 5.38 36.44
CA MET A 1 0.93 5.55 35.92
C MET A 1 0.92 5.04 34.50
N SER A 2 0.53 3.78 34.34
CA SER A 2 0.42 3.09 33.06
C SER A 2 -0.85 3.59 32.37
N ALA A 3 -0.69 4.26 31.22
CA ALA A 3 -1.81 4.51 30.33
C ALA A 3 -2.03 3.23 29.51
N GLN A 4 -2.91 2.35 29.98
CA GLN A 4 -3.53 1.34 29.14
C GLN A 4 -4.38 2.08 28.08
N CYS A 5 -3.95 2.01 26.82
CA CYS A 5 -4.77 2.43 25.69
C CYS A 5 -5.89 1.39 25.52
N GLU A 6 -7.14 1.82 25.70
CA GLU A 6 -8.33 0.99 25.51
C GLU A 6 -8.34 0.40 24.10
N LYS A 7 -8.55 -0.91 24.03
CA LYS A 7 -8.80 -1.62 22.77
C LYS A 7 -10.12 -1.11 22.20
N VAL A 8 -10.04 -0.28 21.15
CA VAL A 8 -11.19 0.07 20.33
C VAL A 8 -11.69 -1.23 19.69
N ASN A 9 -12.78 -1.79 20.23
CA ASN A 9 -13.57 -2.85 19.60
C ASN A 9 -14.21 -2.27 18.34
N SER A 10 -13.52 -2.34 17.20
CA SER A 10 -14.14 -2.09 15.90
C SER A 10 -14.68 -3.40 15.36
N THR A 11 -16.00 -3.49 15.24
CA THR A 11 -16.68 -4.32 14.24
C THR A 11 -15.89 -4.25 12.94
N SER A 12 -15.49 -5.40 12.38
CA SER A 12 -14.59 -5.40 11.23
C SER A 12 -15.18 -4.55 10.09
N PRO A 13 -14.46 -3.56 9.55
CA PRO A 13 -15.00 -2.63 8.54
C PRO A 13 -15.57 -3.34 7.29
N ALA A 14 -15.17 -4.60 7.07
CA ALA A 14 -15.65 -5.44 5.99
C ALA A 14 -17.18 -5.63 5.97
N TYR A 15 -17.87 -5.53 7.10
CA TYR A 15 -19.34 -5.67 7.15
C TYR A 15 -20.09 -4.44 6.58
N GLU A 16 -19.48 -3.26 6.62
CA GLU A 16 -20.13 -2.01 6.17
C GLU A 16 -19.83 -1.70 4.69
N PHE A 17 -18.64 -2.04 4.20
CA PHE A 17 -18.16 -1.66 2.87
C PHE A 17 -18.14 -2.81 1.83
N GLY A 18 -18.55 -4.03 2.24
CA GLY A 18 -18.66 -5.20 1.37
C GLY A 18 -17.36 -5.99 1.15
N PRO A 19 -17.45 -7.19 0.53
CA PRO A 19 -16.34 -8.17 0.49
C PRO A 19 -15.18 -7.79 -0.44
N LYS A 20 -15.36 -6.77 -1.29
CA LYS A 20 -14.34 -6.29 -2.23
C LYS A 20 -13.39 -5.27 -1.58
N LEU A 21 -13.72 -4.74 -0.40
CA LEU A 21 -12.81 -3.87 0.33
C LEU A 21 -11.62 -4.70 0.85
N LYS A 22 -10.42 -4.31 0.44
CA LYS A 22 -9.16 -4.83 0.98
C LYS A 22 -8.51 -3.75 1.80
N LEU A 23 -8.18 -4.07 3.05
CA LEU A 23 -7.49 -3.16 3.96
C LEU A 23 -5.99 -3.45 3.93
N LEU A 24 -5.19 -2.40 3.82
CA LEU A 24 -3.75 -2.49 4.05
C LEU A 24 -3.52 -3.02 5.48
N ARG A 25 -2.59 -3.96 5.62
CA ARG A 25 -2.21 -4.52 6.92
C ARG A 25 -1.80 -3.38 7.86
N SER A 26 -2.57 -3.20 8.93
CA SER A 26 -2.28 -2.20 9.95
C SER A 26 -1.19 -2.71 10.89
N ASN A 27 0.05 -2.30 10.63
CA ASN A 27 1.23 -2.53 11.48
C ASN A 27 1.65 -1.21 12.15
N ASP A 28 2.53 -1.29 13.15
CA ASP A 28 2.95 -0.10 13.91
C ASP A 28 3.62 0.95 13.03
N GLN A 29 4.28 0.53 11.94
CA GLN A 29 4.83 1.42 10.92
C GLN A 29 3.73 2.22 10.19
N VAL A 30 2.67 1.56 9.68
CA VAL A 30 1.57 2.28 9.02
C VAL A 30 0.89 3.23 10.00
N ARG A 31 0.76 2.86 11.27
CA ARG A 31 0.20 3.73 12.32
C ARG A 31 1.08 4.95 12.59
N GLU A 32 2.40 4.78 12.65
CA GLU A 32 3.36 5.88 12.78
C GLU A 32 3.25 6.84 11.60
N LEU A 33 3.27 6.32 10.36
CA LEU A 33 3.11 7.13 9.14
C LEU A 33 1.80 7.92 9.15
N GLN A 34 0.69 7.27 9.52
CA GLN A 34 -0.61 7.94 9.64
C GLN A 34 -0.64 8.99 10.75
N THR A 35 0.07 8.75 11.85
CA THR A 35 0.15 9.70 12.97
C THR A 35 0.88 10.97 12.55
N ILE A 36 2.04 10.84 11.90
CA ILE A 36 2.79 11.98 11.37
C ILE A 36 1.99 12.73 10.31
N LEU A 37 1.30 12.01 9.43
CA LEU A 37 0.49 12.62 8.37
C LEU A 37 -0.71 13.41 8.91
N ARG A 38 -1.23 13.03 10.09
CA ARG A 38 -2.39 13.66 10.75
C ARG A 38 -2.00 14.74 11.76
N ASP A 39 -0.73 14.82 12.16
CA ASP A 39 -0.26 15.88 13.05
C ASP A 39 -0.22 17.22 12.29
N LYS A 40 -0.94 18.22 12.83
CA LYS A 40 -1.00 19.58 12.28
C LYS A 40 0.34 20.32 12.33
N ASN A 41 1.26 19.87 13.18
CA ASN A 41 2.57 20.49 13.36
C ASN A 41 3.63 19.90 12.42
N THR A 42 3.29 18.86 11.65
CA THR A 42 4.21 18.23 10.70
C THR A 42 4.64 19.21 9.62
N SER A 43 5.95 19.30 9.38
CA SER A 43 6.51 20.17 8.35
C SER A 43 6.05 19.72 6.96
N ARG A 44 6.00 20.64 6.00
CA ARG A 44 5.61 20.30 4.62
C ARG A 44 6.53 19.24 4.00
N THR A 45 7.83 19.30 4.31
CA THR A 45 8.83 18.36 3.79
C THR A 45 8.59 16.96 4.34
N ASP A 46 8.36 16.85 5.64
CA ASP A 46 8.07 15.58 6.30
C ASP A 46 6.73 15.00 5.83
N PHE A 47 5.69 15.85 5.72
CA PHE A 47 4.39 15.43 5.21
C PHE A 47 4.53 14.77 3.84
N LYS A 48 5.27 15.40 2.90
CA LYS A 48 5.50 14.83 1.57
C LYS A 48 6.24 13.49 1.66
N PHE A 49 7.35 13.46 2.40
CA PHE A 49 8.17 12.25 2.53
C PHE A 49 7.39 11.05 3.10
N TYR A 50 6.62 11.27 4.16
CA TYR A 50 5.84 10.21 4.79
C TYR A 50 4.58 9.84 4.00
N ALA A 51 3.96 10.81 3.30
CA ALA A 51 2.87 10.54 2.36
C ALA A 51 3.33 9.62 1.21
N ASP A 52 4.47 9.93 0.58
CA ASP A 52 5.03 9.13 -0.51
C ASP A 52 5.33 7.70 -0.05
N ARG A 53 5.82 7.54 1.19
CA ARG A 53 6.07 6.22 1.80
C ARG A 53 4.77 5.43 2.02
N LEU A 54 3.71 6.07 2.54
CA LEU A 54 2.43 5.42 2.74
C LEU A 54 1.77 5.05 1.40
N ILE A 55 1.81 5.94 0.41
CA ILE A 55 1.27 5.70 -0.94
C ILE A 55 1.95 4.49 -1.57
N ARG A 56 3.28 4.38 -1.45
CA ARG A 56 4.02 3.22 -1.99
C ARG A 56 3.51 1.89 -1.43
N LEU A 57 3.28 1.82 -0.12
CA LEU A 57 2.72 0.62 0.53
C LEU A 57 1.32 0.29 0.00
N VAL A 58 0.48 1.31 -0.17
CA VAL A 58 -0.88 1.13 -0.71
C VAL A 58 -0.85 0.65 -2.16
N ILE A 59 0.01 1.23 -3.01
CA ILE A 59 0.13 0.83 -4.41
C ILE A 59 0.66 -0.61 -4.52
N GLU A 60 1.67 -0.98 -3.74
CA GLU A 60 2.24 -2.33 -3.73
C GLU A 60 1.17 -3.39 -3.39
N GLU A 61 0.41 -3.16 -2.32
CA GLU A 61 -0.70 -4.07 -1.97
C GLU A 61 -1.83 -4.06 -3.01
N SER A 62 -2.07 -2.93 -3.66
CA SER A 62 -3.07 -2.84 -4.74
C SER A 62 -2.66 -3.65 -5.96
N LEU A 63 -1.37 -3.62 -6.32
CA LEU A 63 -0.82 -4.42 -7.42
C LEU A 63 -0.83 -5.91 -7.11
N ASN A 64 -0.65 -6.30 -5.84
CA ASN A 64 -0.79 -7.68 -5.40
C ASN A 64 -2.22 -8.24 -5.58
N GLN A 65 -3.24 -7.40 -5.79
CA GLN A 65 -4.60 -7.85 -6.09
C GLN A 65 -4.85 -8.10 -7.60
N LEU A 66 -3.88 -7.77 -8.46
CA LEU A 66 -4.03 -7.94 -9.90
C LEU A 66 -3.85 -9.41 -10.33
N PRO A 67 -4.40 -9.82 -11.47
CA PRO A 67 -4.25 -11.19 -11.96
C PRO A 67 -2.80 -11.49 -12.39
N PHE A 68 -2.28 -12.62 -11.91
CA PHE A 68 -0.95 -13.14 -12.23
C PHE A 68 -1.03 -14.51 -12.92
N ASP A 69 -0.14 -14.75 -13.87
CA ASP A 69 0.11 -16.05 -14.47
C ASP A 69 1.43 -16.64 -13.97
N THR A 70 1.50 -17.96 -13.83
CA THR A 70 2.76 -18.65 -13.52
C THR A 70 3.68 -18.66 -14.74
N CYS A 71 4.97 -18.39 -14.54
CA CYS A 71 5.99 -18.53 -15.57
C CYS A 71 7.21 -19.30 -15.04
N MET A 72 7.83 -20.10 -15.91
CA MET A 72 9.12 -20.73 -15.65
C MET A 72 10.20 -19.86 -16.28
N VAL A 73 11.17 -19.42 -15.49
CA VAL A 73 12.32 -18.66 -15.98
C VAL A 73 13.59 -19.45 -15.70
N MET A 74 14.47 -19.51 -16.70
CA MET A 74 15.79 -20.10 -16.52
C MET A 74 16.69 -19.05 -15.89
N THR A 75 17.23 -19.33 -14.71
CA THR A 75 18.18 -18.45 -14.04
C THR A 75 19.50 -18.43 -14.83
N PRO A 76 20.35 -17.40 -14.66
CA PRO A 76 21.69 -17.38 -15.26
C PRO A 76 22.57 -18.56 -14.82
N THR A 77 22.23 -19.21 -13.71
CA THR A 77 22.86 -20.43 -13.20
C THR A 77 22.36 -21.73 -13.85
N GLY A 78 21.43 -21.66 -14.81
CA GLY A 78 20.91 -22.80 -15.56
C GLY A 78 19.76 -23.56 -14.90
N ASN A 79 19.27 -23.09 -13.74
CA ASN A 79 18.16 -23.72 -13.02
C ASN A 79 16.81 -23.09 -13.38
N TYR A 80 15.73 -23.87 -13.36
CA TYR A 80 14.39 -23.35 -13.57
C TYR A 80 13.79 -22.82 -12.26
N TYR A 81 13.32 -21.57 -12.28
CA TYR A 81 12.58 -20.94 -11.20
C TYR A 81 11.12 -20.73 -11.61
N LYS A 82 10.21 -21.16 -10.74
CA LYS A 82 8.76 -20.97 -10.91
C LYS A 82 8.38 -19.60 -10.36
N GLY A 83 8.31 -18.60 -11.25
CA GLY A 83 7.90 -17.24 -10.94
C GLY A 83 6.44 -16.95 -11.32
N THR A 84 6.07 -15.68 -11.15
CA THR A 84 4.77 -15.13 -11.53
C THR A 84 4.97 -13.88 -12.37
N LYS A 85 4.11 -13.69 -13.39
CA LYS A 85 4.06 -12.49 -14.23
C LYS A 85 2.66 -11.89 -14.21
N TYR A 86 2.53 -10.58 -14.34
CA TYR A 86 1.21 -9.96 -14.54
C TYR A 86 0.60 -10.42 -15.87
N GLN A 87 -0.71 -10.70 -15.88
CA GLN A 87 -1.40 -11.25 -17.04
C GLN A 87 -1.52 -10.25 -18.21
N ARG A 88 -1.65 -8.95 -17.92
CA ARG A 88 -1.83 -7.87 -18.91
C ARG A 88 -1.03 -6.63 -18.52
N GLY A 89 -0.86 -5.71 -19.48
CA GLY A 89 -0.38 -4.37 -19.19
C GLY A 89 -1.43 -3.60 -18.38
N ASN A 90 -1.02 -3.10 -17.22
CA ASN A 90 -1.88 -2.32 -16.32
C ASN A 90 -1.69 -0.83 -16.62
N CYS A 91 -2.76 -0.03 -16.48
CA CYS A 91 -2.69 1.42 -16.55
C CYS A 91 -3.18 2.05 -15.24
N GLY A 92 -2.49 3.11 -14.81
CA GLY A 92 -2.96 3.98 -13.74
C GLY A 92 -3.81 5.10 -14.32
N VAL A 93 -4.91 5.43 -13.65
CA VAL A 93 -5.74 6.60 -13.96
C VAL A 93 -5.81 7.46 -12.70
N SER A 94 -5.29 8.68 -12.75
CA SER A 94 -5.37 9.62 -11.65
C SER A 94 -6.56 10.55 -11.76
N ILE A 95 -7.04 11.03 -10.61
CA ILE A 95 -8.09 12.05 -10.53
C ILE A 95 -7.46 13.34 -10.04
N VAL A 96 -7.58 14.38 -10.86
CA VAL A 96 -6.94 15.69 -10.65
C VAL A 96 -7.57 16.43 -9.45
N ARG A 97 -6.80 17.08 -8.56
CA ARG A 97 -5.32 17.22 -8.47
C ARG A 97 -4.66 16.28 -7.47
N SER A 98 -5.43 15.68 -6.55
CA SER A 98 -4.87 14.86 -5.47
C SER A 98 -4.31 13.53 -5.97
N GLY A 99 -4.86 12.98 -7.06
CA GLY A 99 -4.40 11.74 -7.66
C GLY A 99 -3.00 11.84 -8.28
N GLU A 100 -2.56 13.04 -8.68
CA GLU A 100 -1.22 13.26 -9.26
C GLU A 100 -0.10 12.90 -8.26
N ALA A 101 -0.36 13.03 -6.95
CA ALA A 101 0.58 12.63 -5.91
C ALA A 101 0.87 11.12 -5.93
N MET A 102 -0.08 10.31 -6.40
CA MET A 102 0.08 8.85 -6.48
C MET A 102 0.83 8.41 -7.75
N GLU A 103 0.88 9.25 -8.79
CA GLU A 103 1.60 8.94 -10.03
C GLU A 103 3.12 9.06 -9.88
N GLN A 104 3.59 9.94 -9.00
CA GLN A 104 5.02 10.19 -8.80
C GLN A 104 5.73 9.02 -8.10
N VAL A 105 4.97 8.10 -7.51
CA VAL A 105 5.51 6.90 -6.87
C VAL A 105 5.89 5.89 -7.93
N ARG A 106 7.08 6.07 -8.51
CA ARG A 106 7.67 5.09 -9.42
C ARG A 106 8.11 3.87 -8.64
N ILE A 107 7.51 2.73 -8.95
CA ILE A 107 8.03 1.43 -8.53
C ILE A 107 9.17 1.11 -9.50
N SER A 108 10.40 1.39 -9.07
CA SER A 108 11.63 0.99 -9.78
C SER A 108 11.93 -0.48 -9.55
#